data_AF-A0A7J6HNF4-F1
#
_entry.id   AF-A0A7J6HNF4-F1
#
_cell.length_a   1.000
_cell.length_b   1.000
_cell.length_c   1.000
_cell.angle_alpha   90.00
_cell.angle_beta   90.00
_cell.angle_gamma   90.00
#
_symmetry.space_group_name_H-M   'P 1'
#
loop_
_entity.id
_entity.type
_entity.pdbx_description
1 polymer ?
#
loop_
_entity_poly.entity_id
_entity_poly.type
_entity_poly.pdbx_seq_one_letter_code
_entity_poly.pdbx_strand_id
1 'polypeptide(L)'
;MVANVDDSGDARKGRGRNVLVNLEERRKNSTGPLPLEVDSVSNKIVGLESKAFPRLVGREVALHVPGHHPSWANVPEQYEHLILTKLRLDSHPKLVAISIVEMAEKYKTRKNIRLQHFREYYENPEDFENAVKNPPSELNKDQWRLICELFTTPDFIQRSKQNSINRQKMKFSSTTGSVTMAEILRQKQGKGYIETWKECHTKKDTNTFINEDAKNKYEEMLTTRNSAPESSQVSELEILRQTLGERRGHQRGVGRKLKGQSSRRRSQLAMLINRSYGKQLLTPTQPIRPKPSRSQKGFNPMGFHQSHQIPTSFQQLLQQPRVPSPGMLSFEKFHSQMYQSYLQFVFQSPNNSQVLLKMMTQSPQTDEDDATTNFF
;
A
#
# COMPACT_ATOMS: atom_id res chain seq x y z
N MET A 1 -11.55 13.02 -58.57
CA MET A 1 -10.54 12.36 -57.70
C MET A 1 -10.80 12.83 -56.28
N VAL A 2 -11.42 11.99 -55.45
CA VAL A 2 -11.66 12.29 -54.03
C VAL A 2 -10.66 11.44 -53.26
N ALA A 3 -9.71 12.08 -52.60
CA ALA A 3 -8.71 11.42 -51.77
C ALA A 3 -9.34 11.08 -50.41
N ASN A 4 -9.45 9.80 -50.11
CA ASN A 4 -9.70 9.32 -48.75
C ASN A 4 -8.45 9.56 -47.92
N VAL A 5 -8.61 10.32 -46.83
CA VAL A 5 -7.61 10.46 -45.77
C VAL A 5 -7.97 9.43 -44.72
N ASP A 6 -7.22 8.33 -44.68
CA ASP A 6 -7.30 7.32 -43.63
C ASP A 6 -6.77 7.92 -42.31
N ASP A 7 -7.70 8.42 -41.48
CA ASP A 7 -7.44 8.75 -40.08
C ASP A 7 -7.31 7.46 -39.27
N SER A 8 -6.10 6.91 -39.27
CA SER A 8 -5.70 5.81 -38.38
C SER A 8 -4.85 6.38 -37.24
N GLY A 9 -5.50 7.17 -36.38
CA GLY A 9 -4.96 7.54 -35.08
C GLY A 9 -4.76 6.28 -34.23
N ASP A 10 -3.51 5.81 -34.15
CA ASP A 10 -3.10 4.69 -33.30
C ASP A 10 -3.37 5.05 -31.83
N ALA A 11 -4.54 4.65 -31.34
CA ALA A 11 -4.96 4.85 -29.96
C ALA A 11 -3.96 4.12 -29.06
N ARG A 12 -3.17 4.89 -28.29
CA ARG A 12 -2.20 4.33 -27.33
C ARG A 12 -2.88 3.27 -26.48
N LYS A 13 -2.48 2.01 -26.71
CA LYS A 13 -2.97 0.84 -26.00
C LYS A 13 -2.97 1.12 -24.48
N GLY A 14 -4.15 1.12 -23.88
CA GLY A 14 -4.33 1.38 -22.46
C GLY A 14 -3.44 0.45 -21.62
N ARG A 15 -2.88 0.96 -20.53
CA ARG A 15 -2.11 0.12 -19.59
C ARG A 15 -3.08 -0.83 -18.88
N GLY A 16 -3.11 -2.09 -19.32
CA GLY A 16 -3.91 -3.15 -18.68
C GLY A 16 -3.56 -3.33 -17.19
N ARG A 17 -4.52 -3.87 -16.43
CA ARG A 17 -4.35 -4.14 -15.00
C ARG A 17 -3.26 -5.18 -14.79
N ASN A 18 -2.19 -4.83 -14.08
CA ASN A 18 -1.13 -5.77 -13.73
C ASN A 18 -1.57 -6.63 -12.54
N VAL A 19 -1.69 -7.94 -12.74
CA VAL A 19 -2.20 -8.90 -11.74
C VAL A 19 -1.09 -9.46 -10.82
N LEU A 20 0.18 -9.09 -11.04
CA LEU A 20 1.33 -9.55 -10.24
C LEU A 20 1.57 -11.08 -10.24
N VAL A 21 1.03 -11.81 -11.21
CA VAL A 21 1.10 -13.28 -11.30
C VAL A 21 2.52 -13.81 -11.06
N ASN A 22 3.51 -13.34 -11.84
CA ASN A 22 4.89 -13.83 -11.71
C ASN A 22 5.50 -13.52 -10.32
N LEU A 23 5.09 -12.42 -9.68
CA LEU A 23 5.55 -12.10 -8.32
C LEU A 23 4.91 -13.03 -7.29
N GLU A 24 3.61 -13.33 -7.45
CA GLU A 24 2.92 -14.27 -6.56
C GLU A 24 3.45 -15.69 -6.71
N GLU A 25 3.73 -16.14 -7.93
CA GLU A 25 4.38 -17.44 -8.18
C GLU A 25 5.75 -17.51 -7.49
N ARG A 26 6.59 -16.48 -7.63
CA ARG A 26 7.88 -16.41 -6.92
C ARG A 26 7.72 -16.46 -5.40
N ARG A 27 6.70 -15.78 -4.84
CA ARG A 27 6.40 -15.80 -3.40
C ARG A 27 5.78 -17.11 -2.89
N LYS A 28 5.12 -17.87 -3.77
CA LYS A 28 4.60 -19.22 -3.46
C LYS A 28 5.75 -20.24 -3.45
N ASN A 29 6.67 -20.10 -4.39
CA ASN A 29 7.80 -21.01 -4.54
C ASN A 29 8.98 -20.67 -3.63
N SER A 30 8.98 -19.49 -2.99
CA SER A 30 10.02 -19.11 -2.02
C SER A 30 9.71 -19.68 -0.63
N THR A 31 10.71 -20.35 -0.04
CA THR A 31 10.67 -20.81 1.36
C THR A 31 10.89 -19.68 2.37
N GLY A 32 11.41 -18.54 1.92
CA GLY A 32 11.71 -17.37 2.73
C GLY A 32 11.09 -16.07 2.20
N PRO A 33 11.39 -14.94 2.86
CA PRO A 33 10.97 -13.62 2.41
C PRO A 33 11.47 -13.29 1.01
N LEU A 34 10.75 -12.39 0.31
CA LEU A 34 11.15 -11.95 -1.03
C LEU A 34 12.54 -11.25 -0.96
N PRO A 35 13.55 -11.71 -1.73
CA PRO A 35 14.85 -11.05 -1.77
C PRO A 35 14.70 -9.68 -2.44
N LEU A 36 14.97 -8.62 -1.69
CA LEU A 36 14.91 -7.25 -2.17
C LEU A 36 16.29 -6.61 -2.16
N GLU A 37 16.74 -6.18 -3.34
CA GLU A 37 17.95 -5.37 -3.47
C GLU A 37 17.63 -3.91 -3.17
N VAL A 38 18.43 -3.29 -2.32
CA VAL A 38 18.26 -1.90 -1.89
C VAL A 38 19.47 -1.09 -2.29
N ASP A 39 19.27 -0.04 -3.07
CA ASP A 39 20.30 0.95 -3.35
C ASP A 39 20.70 1.67 -2.05
N SER A 40 21.99 1.67 -1.72
CA SER A 40 22.50 2.15 -0.45
C SER A 40 22.33 3.66 -0.27
N VAL A 41 22.37 4.43 -1.37
CA VAL A 41 22.31 5.89 -1.36
C VAL A 41 20.87 6.41 -1.35
N SER A 42 20.06 6.03 -2.34
CA SER A 42 18.68 6.50 -2.50
C SER A 42 17.67 5.72 -1.67
N ASN A 43 18.05 4.55 -1.13
CA ASN A 43 17.16 3.63 -0.42
C ASN A 43 15.95 3.18 -1.27
N LYS A 44 16.15 3.06 -2.58
CA LYS A 44 15.15 2.51 -3.50
C LYS A 44 15.37 1.01 -3.71
N ILE A 45 14.26 0.30 -3.90
CA ILE A 45 14.31 -1.08 -4.38
C ILE A 45 14.77 -1.05 -5.83
N VAL A 46 15.83 -1.79 -6.12
CA VAL A 46 16.43 -1.96 -7.45
C VAL A 46 16.39 -3.45 -7.82
N GLY A 47 16.95 -3.81 -8.97
CA GLY A 47 17.06 -5.20 -9.40
C GLY A 47 15.76 -5.77 -9.96
N LEU A 48 15.61 -7.09 -9.81
CA LEU A 48 14.48 -7.87 -10.33
C LEU A 48 13.13 -7.33 -9.87
N GLU A 49 13.03 -6.93 -8.60
CA GLU A 49 11.77 -6.55 -7.96
C GLU A 49 11.51 -5.03 -7.97
N SER A 50 12.38 -4.24 -8.60
CA SER A 50 12.25 -2.77 -8.72
C SER A 50 10.88 -2.30 -9.22
N LYS A 51 10.25 -3.08 -10.11
CA LYS A 51 8.90 -2.79 -10.66
C LYS A 51 7.79 -3.49 -9.90
N ALA A 52 8.01 -4.73 -9.46
CA ALA A 52 6.98 -5.56 -8.87
C ALA A 52 6.67 -5.17 -7.42
N PHE A 53 7.69 -4.83 -6.63
CA PHE A 53 7.54 -4.42 -5.24
C PHE A 53 6.65 -3.18 -5.09
N PRO A 54 6.89 -2.04 -5.78
CA PRO A 54 6.00 -0.88 -5.70
C PRO A 54 4.57 -1.17 -6.14
N ARG A 55 4.37 -2.11 -7.06
CA ARG A 55 3.04 -2.51 -7.51
C ARG A 55 2.33 -3.37 -6.46
N LEU A 56 3.04 -4.27 -5.79
CA LEU A 56 2.52 -5.05 -4.67
C LEU A 56 2.08 -4.13 -3.53
N VAL A 57 2.97 -3.23 -3.09
CA VAL A 57 2.62 -2.21 -2.08
C VAL A 57 1.41 -1.41 -2.53
N GLY A 58 1.38 -1.01 -3.81
CA GLY A 58 0.24 -0.36 -4.42
C GLY A 58 -1.03 -1.19 -4.30
N ARG A 59 -1.02 -2.48 -4.62
CA ARG A 59 -2.19 -3.35 -4.50
C ARG A 59 -2.69 -3.43 -3.07
N GLU A 60 -1.81 -3.69 -2.11
CA GLU A 60 -2.20 -3.83 -0.70
C GLU A 60 -2.76 -2.53 -0.12
N VAL A 61 -2.18 -1.38 -0.49
CA VAL A 61 -2.75 -0.07 -0.14
C VAL A 61 -4.16 0.13 -0.73
N ALA A 62 -4.47 -0.47 -1.89
CA ALA A 62 -5.81 -0.35 -2.51
C ALA A 62 -6.85 -1.09 -1.73
N LEU A 63 -6.50 -2.34 -1.41
CA LEU A 63 -7.42 -3.32 -0.86
C LEU A 63 -7.76 -3.00 0.59
N HIS A 64 -6.83 -2.39 1.31
CA HIS A 64 -6.93 -2.31 2.76
C HIS A 64 -7.05 -0.90 3.33
N VAL A 65 -6.62 0.15 2.62
CA VAL A 65 -6.54 1.50 3.20
C VAL A 65 -7.71 2.37 2.75
N PRO A 66 -8.51 2.92 3.70
CA PRO A 66 -9.57 3.87 3.37
C PRO A 66 -9.01 5.11 2.68
N GLY A 67 -9.67 5.56 1.61
CA GLY A 67 -9.19 6.67 0.79
C GLY A 67 -9.47 8.08 1.32
N HIS A 68 -10.25 8.19 2.39
CA HIS A 68 -10.75 9.46 2.92
C HIS A 68 -9.80 10.12 3.93
N HIS A 69 -8.67 9.49 4.26
CA HIS A 69 -7.66 10.15 5.11
C HIS A 69 -6.91 11.23 4.31
N PRO A 70 -6.69 12.44 4.88
CA PRO A 70 -6.03 13.54 4.18
C PRO A 70 -4.61 13.21 3.69
N SER A 71 -3.87 12.39 4.42
CA SER A 71 -2.53 11.94 4.04
C SER A 71 -2.20 10.59 4.69
N TRP A 72 -1.12 9.95 4.26
CA TRP A 72 -0.64 8.71 4.90
C TRP A 72 -0.37 8.89 6.39
N ALA A 73 0.07 10.08 6.82
CA ALA A 73 0.32 10.35 8.23
C ALA A 73 -0.98 10.37 9.07
N ASN A 74 -2.13 10.48 8.43
CA ASN A 74 -3.46 10.45 9.07
C ASN A 74 -4.11 9.06 8.96
N VAL A 75 -3.47 8.10 8.29
CA VAL A 75 -3.95 6.73 8.20
C VAL A 75 -3.65 6.04 9.54
N PRO A 76 -4.63 5.38 10.17
CA PRO A 76 -4.41 4.61 11.40
C PRO A 76 -3.31 3.57 11.26
N GLU A 77 -2.46 3.44 12.28
CA GLU A 77 -1.26 2.59 12.26
C GLU A 77 -1.58 1.09 12.00
N GLN A 78 -2.78 0.63 12.34
CA GLN A 78 -3.24 -0.73 12.06
C GLN A 78 -3.14 -1.12 10.57
N TYR A 79 -3.36 -0.16 9.65
CA TYR A 79 -3.27 -0.42 8.22
C TYR A 79 -1.82 -0.58 7.76
N GLU A 80 -0.90 0.15 8.38
CA GLU A 80 0.55 -0.01 8.16
C GLU A 80 0.99 -1.42 8.58
N HIS A 81 0.60 -1.86 9.78
CA HIS A 81 0.90 -3.21 10.29
C HIS A 81 0.32 -4.31 9.39
N LEU A 82 -0.93 -4.15 8.97
CA LEU A 82 -1.62 -5.09 8.10
C LEU A 82 -0.89 -5.26 6.77
N ILE A 83 -0.52 -4.15 6.13
CA ILE A 83 0.19 -4.19 4.85
C ILE A 83 1.58 -4.80 5.04
N LEU A 84 2.34 -4.36 6.04
CA LEU A 84 3.69 -4.90 6.30
C LEU A 84 3.66 -6.44 6.48
N THR A 85 2.65 -6.96 7.18
CA THR A 85 2.43 -8.40 7.34
C THR A 85 2.13 -9.08 6.00
N LYS A 86 1.29 -8.47 5.17
CA LYS A 86 0.91 -9.00 3.84
C LYS A 86 2.03 -8.96 2.81
N LEU A 87 3.03 -8.08 2.97
CA LEU A 87 4.15 -8.00 2.04
C LEU A 87 5.11 -9.20 2.13
N ARG A 88 5.13 -9.97 3.25
CA ARG A 88 6.05 -11.12 3.45
C ARG A 88 7.52 -10.77 3.17
N LEU A 89 7.96 -9.63 3.68
CA LEU A 89 9.34 -9.13 3.53
C LEU A 89 10.21 -9.54 4.72
N ASP A 90 11.52 -9.48 4.51
CA ASP A 90 12.48 -9.50 5.61
C ASP A 90 12.18 -8.32 6.55
N SER A 91 12.13 -8.63 7.85
CA SER A 91 11.85 -7.68 8.94
C SER A 91 13.01 -6.71 9.20
N HIS A 92 14.05 -6.69 8.38
CA HIS A 92 15.12 -5.72 8.51
C HIS A 92 14.57 -4.27 8.60
N PRO A 93 14.91 -3.48 9.65
CA PRO A 93 14.32 -2.16 9.89
C PRO A 93 14.40 -1.16 8.72
N LYS A 94 15.42 -1.32 7.86
CA LYS A 94 15.57 -0.54 6.62
C LYS A 94 14.47 -0.84 5.60
N LEU A 95 14.14 -2.12 5.39
CA LEU A 95 13.09 -2.54 4.44
C LEU A 95 11.70 -2.14 4.93
N VAL A 96 11.46 -2.21 6.24
CA VAL A 96 10.24 -1.68 6.85
C VAL A 96 10.10 -0.19 6.55
N ALA A 97 11.16 0.59 6.76
CA ALA A 97 11.13 2.04 6.46
C ALA A 97 10.88 2.34 4.97
N ILE A 98 11.53 1.60 4.07
CA ILE A 98 11.31 1.73 2.62
C ILE A 98 9.86 1.42 2.26
N SER A 99 9.29 0.36 2.84
CA SER A 99 7.91 -0.06 2.62
C SER A 99 6.92 1.02 3.06
N ILE A 100 7.10 1.61 4.23
CA ILE A 100 6.23 2.70 4.72
C ILE A 100 6.29 3.92 3.79
N VAL A 101 7.49 4.30 3.33
CA VAL A 101 7.65 5.39 2.35
C VAL A 101 6.93 5.06 1.04
N GLU A 102 7.05 3.82 0.57
CA GLU A 102 6.38 3.38 -0.66
C GLU A 102 4.85 3.35 -0.48
N MET A 103 4.33 2.91 0.67
CA MET A 103 2.89 2.97 0.99
C MET A 103 2.36 4.41 0.93
N ALA A 104 3.07 5.35 1.54
CA ALA A 104 2.70 6.77 1.52
C ALA A 104 2.65 7.34 0.09
N GLU A 105 3.61 6.96 -0.75
CA GLU A 105 3.62 7.36 -2.17
C GLU A 105 2.45 6.74 -2.94
N LYS A 106 2.15 5.44 -2.75
CA LYS A 106 1.03 4.78 -3.43
C LYS A 106 -0.32 5.33 -2.99
N TYR A 107 -0.48 5.62 -1.71
CA TYR A 107 -1.68 6.25 -1.17
C TYR A 107 -1.92 7.61 -1.82
N LYS A 108 -0.87 8.45 -1.89
CA LYS A 108 -0.93 9.75 -2.58
C LYS A 108 -1.27 9.61 -4.06
N THR A 109 -0.64 8.68 -4.79
CA THR A 109 -0.92 8.45 -6.21
C THR A 109 -2.39 8.05 -6.43
N ARG A 110 -2.93 7.13 -5.63
CA ARG A 110 -4.35 6.75 -5.71
C ARG A 110 -5.29 7.90 -5.45
N LYS A 111 -4.99 8.69 -4.43
CA LYS A 111 -5.79 9.87 -4.11
C LYS A 111 -5.82 10.86 -5.28
N ASN A 112 -4.70 11.05 -5.97
CA ASN A 112 -4.66 11.90 -7.17
C ASN A 112 -5.49 11.34 -8.33
N ILE A 113 -5.47 10.01 -8.56
CA ILE A 113 -6.30 9.36 -9.58
C ILE A 113 -7.79 9.57 -9.27
N ARG A 114 -8.17 9.35 -8.01
CA ARG A 114 -9.55 9.57 -7.53
C ARG A 114 -9.96 11.03 -7.61
N LEU A 115 -9.06 11.97 -7.31
CA LEU A 115 -9.32 13.39 -7.48
C LEU A 115 -9.54 13.76 -8.95
N GLN A 116 -8.81 13.14 -9.87
CA GLN A 116 -9.02 13.35 -11.30
C GLN A 116 -10.41 12.87 -11.72
N HIS A 117 -10.79 11.64 -11.32
CA HIS A 117 -12.14 11.09 -11.55
C HIS A 117 -13.23 11.99 -10.96
N PHE A 118 -13.05 12.44 -9.72
CA PHE A 118 -14.00 13.36 -9.05
C PHE A 118 -14.26 14.63 -9.88
N ARG A 119 -13.21 15.21 -10.46
CA ARG A 119 -13.30 16.44 -11.27
C ARG A 119 -14.01 16.26 -12.61
N GLU A 120 -14.21 15.03 -13.07
CA GLU A 120 -15.01 14.77 -14.28
C GLU A 120 -16.51 14.98 -14.02
N TYR A 121 -16.93 14.96 -12.75
CA TYR A 121 -18.33 15.07 -12.33
C TYR A 121 -18.59 16.21 -11.34
N TYR A 122 -17.57 17.01 -11.02
CA TYR A 122 -17.63 18.09 -10.04
C TYR A 122 -16.94 19.34 -10.58
N GLU A 123 -17.73 20.32 -10.99
CA GLU A 123 -17.26 21.66 -11.39
C GLU A 123 -17.64 22.69 -10.33
N ASN A 124 -18.88 22.64 -9.86
CA ASN A 124 -19.45 23.54 -8.86
C ASN A 124 -19.91 22.79 -7.59
N PRO A 125 -20.07 23.47 -6.44
CA PRO A 125 -20.56 22.85 -5.21
C PRO A 125 -21.87 22.08 -5.35
N GLU A 126 -22.76 22.50 -6.26
CA GLU A 126 -24.05 21.88 -6.55
C GLU A 126 -23.91 20.49 -7.19
N ASP A 127 -22.76 20.21 -7.83
CA ASP A 127 -22.48 18.94 -8.50
C ASP A 127 -22.07 17.82 -7.53
N PHE A 128 -21.98 18.10 -6.23
CA PHE A 128 -21.50 17.14 -5.23
C PHE A 128 -22.22 15.79 -5.31
N GLU A 129 -23.55 15.81 -5.36
CA GLU A 129 -24.35 14.58 -5.43
C GLU A 129 -24.21 13.88 -6.80
N ASN A 130 -23.93 14.61 -7.87
CA ASN A 130 -23.59 14.02 -9.17
C ASN A 130 -22.26 13.26 -9.08
N ALA A 131 -21.23 13.87 -8.50
CA ALA A 131 -19.94 13.21 -8.30
C ALA A 131 -20.06 11.97 -7.41
N VAL A 132 -20.85 12.01 -6.33
CA VAL A 132 -21.08 10.87 -5.44
C VAL A 132 -21.82 9.72 -6.15
N LYS A 133 -22.72 10.00 -7.09
CA LYS A 133 -23.43 8.98 -7.88
C LYS A 133 -22.55 8.24 -8.89
N ASN A 134 -21.37 8.77 -9.20
CA ASN A 134 -20.44 8.22 -10.19
C ASN A 134 -19.14 7.70 -9.54
N PRO A 135 -19.18 6.63 -8.71
CA PRO A 135 -17.98 6.06 -8.12
C PRO A 135 -17.09 5.36 -9.17
N PRO A 136 -15.75 5.36 -8.99
CA PRO A 136 -14.87 4.46 -9.72
C PRO A 136 -15.27 3.00 -9.51
N SER A 137 -15.02 2.15 -10.52
CA SER A 137 -15.42 0.72 -10.53
C SER A 137 -14.99 -0.09 -9.30
N GLU A 138 -13.88 0.30 -8.68
CA GLU A 138 -13.28 -0.37 -7.52
C GLU A 138 -13.81 0.09 -6.15
N LEU A 139 -14.71 1.07 -6.09
CA LEU A 139 -15.24 1.62 -4.84
C LEU A 139 -16.76 1.46 -4.76
N ASN A 140 -17.24 1.14 -3.56
CA ASN A 140 -18.67 1.25 -3.28
C ASN A 140 -19.07 2.71 -3.02
N LYS A 141 -20.38 2.99 -3.06
CA LYS A 141 -20.93 4.34 -2.92
C LYS A 141 -20.55 5.00 -1.60
N ASP A 142 -20.60 4.28 -0.49
CA ASP A 142 -20.31 4.83 0.84
C ASP A 142 -18.83 5.24 0.99
N GLN A 143 -17.93 4.37 0.53
CA GLN A 143 -16.49 4.66 0.50
C GLN A 143 -16.17 5.84 -0.41
N TRP A 144 -16.85 5.92 -1.56
CA TRP A 144 -16.66 7.01 -2.50
C TRP A 144 -17.15 8.34 -1.94
N ARG A 145 -18.32 8.37 -1.28
CA ARG A 145 -18.86 9.58 -0.65
C ARG A 145 -17.88 10.22 0.33
N LEU A 146 -17.31 9.43 1.24
CA LEU A 146 -16.30 9.91 2.19
C LEU A 146 -15.06 10.52 1.50
N ILE A 147 -14.70 10.01 0.31
CA ILE A 147 -13.58 10.54 -0.47
C ILE A 147 -13.97 11.85 -1.16
N CYS A 148 -15.20 11.95 -1.70
CA CYS A 148 -15.74 13.20 -2.23
C CYS A 148 -15.77 14.29 -1.16
N GLU A 149 -16.26 13.98 0.05
CA GLU A 149 -16.28 14.89 1.20
C GLU A 149 -14.87 15.40 1.53
N LEU A 150 -13.87 14.52 1.54
CA LEU A 150 -12.48 14.93 1.73
C LEU A 150 -12.05 15.98 0.69
N PHE A 151 -12.40 15.79 -0.57
CA PHE A 151 -11.98 16.67 -1.67
C PHE A 151 -12.63 18.05 -1.62
N THR A 152 -13.81 18.17 -1.02
CA THR A 152 -14.51 19.45 -0.84
C THR A 152 -14.12 20.19 0.44
N THR A 153 -13.35 19.56 1.34
CA THR A 153 -12.88 20.27 2.55
C THR A 153 -12.01 21.49 2.22
N PRO A 154 -12.16 22.62 2.94
CA PRO A 154 -11.36 23.82 2.74
C PRO A 154 -9.84 23.54 2.81
N ASP A 155 -9.42 22.74 3.77
CA ASP A 155 -8.02 22.34 3.98
C ASP A 155 -7.44 21.61 2.76
N PHE A 156 -8.23 20.70 2.16
CA PHE A 156 -7.79 19.98 0.97
C PHE A 156 -7.67 20.91 -0.22
N ILE A 157 -8.67 21.78 -0.44
CA ILE A 157 -8.70 22.76 -1.53
C ILE A 157 -7.49 23.70 -1.41
N GLN A 158 -7.25 24.29 -0.24
CA GLN A 158 -6.13 25.19 0.00
C GLN A 158 -4.79 24.49 -0.25
N ARG A 159 -4.62 23.27 0.27
CA ARG A 159 -3.42 22.47 0.04
C ARG A 159 -3.22 22.14 -1.43
N SER A 160 -4.30 21.83 -2.15
CA SER A 160 -4.27 21.52 -3.59
C SER A 160 -3.84 22.74 -4.41
N LYS A 161 -4.40 23.92 -4.12
CA LYS A 161 -4.01 25.21 -4.72
C LYS A 161 -2.53 25.50 -4.49
N GLN A 162 -2.07 25.40 -3.23
CA GLN A 162 -0.66 25.63 -2.90
C GLN A 162 0.27 24.62 -3.59
N ASN A 163 -0.12 23.35 -3.68
CA ASN A 163 0.64 22.35 -4.42
C ASN A 163 0.70 22.65 -5.93
N SER A 164 -0.34 23.25 -6.50
CA SER A 164 -0.32 23.68 -7.90
C SER A 164 0.69 24.81 -8.13
N ILE A 165 0.66 25.84 -7.28
CA ILE A 165 1.65 26.93 -7.31
C ILE A 165 3.07 26.38 -7.12
N ASN A 166 3.26 25.42 -6.21
CA ASN A 166 4.56 24.80 -5.99
C ASN A 166 5.04 23.98 -7.20
N ARG A 167 4.13 23.33 -7.93
CA ARG A 167 4.46 22.62 -9.18
C ARG A 167 4.86 23.58 -10.28
N GLN A 168 4.22 24.74 -10.39
CA GLN A 168 4.58 25.79 -11.36
C GLN A 168 6.01 26.33 -11.13
N LYS A 169 6.51 26.28 -9.89
CA LYS A 169 7.90 26.67 -9.55
C LYS A 169 8.96 25.62 -9.93
N MET A 170 8.57 24.46 -10.46
CA MET A 170 9.52 23.41 -10.84
C MET A 170 10.26 23.80 -12.13
N LYS A 171 11.57 24.06 -12.03
CA LYS A 171 12.39 24.55 -13.14
C LYS A 171 12.65 23.51 -14.24
N PHE A 172 12.82 22.25 -13.86
CA PHE A 172 13.13 21.17 -14.82
C PHE A 172 12.49 19.87 -14.31
N SER A 173 11.88 19.13 -15.23
CA SER A 173 11.27 17.82 -15.00
C SER A 173 12.17 16.68 -15.45
N SER A 174 11.93 15.47 -14.96
CA SER A 174 12.64 14.29 -15.45
C SER A 174 11.94 13.66 -16.66
N THR A 175 12.72 13.12 -17.60
CA THR A 175 12.26 12.44 -18.82
C THR A 175 12.15 10.92 -18.70
N THR A 176 12.54 10.34 -17.56
CA THR A 176 12.66 8.88 -17.39
C THR A 176 11.36 8.21 -16.93
N GLY A 177 10.29 9.00 -16.77
CA GLY A 177 8.98 8.52 -16.38
C GLY A 177 9.01 7.89 -14.99
N SER A 178 8.67 6.60 -14.91
CA SER A 178 8.59 5.86 -13.63
C SER A 178 9.87 5.11 -13.27
N VAL A 179 10.92 5.20 -14.09
CA VAL A 179 12.23 4.59 -13.79
C VAL A 179 12.98 5.52 -12.84
N THR A 180 13.44 4.98 -11.72
CA THR A 180 14.17 5.80 -10.73
C THR A 180 15.62 6.04 -11.16
N MET A 181 16.21 7.14 -10.71
CA MET A 181 17.64 7.43 -10.90
C MET A 181 18.54 6.25 -10.49
N ALA A 182 18.27 5.63 -9.33
CA ALA A 182 19.02 4.48 -8.83
C ALA A 182 18.93 3.25 -9.74
N GLU A 183 17.76 3.03 -10.35
CA GLU A 183 17.58 1.95 -11.33
C GLU A 183 18.42 2.21 -12.60
N ILE A 184 18.50 3.45 -13.06
CA ILE A 184 19.29 3.84 -14.23
C ILE A 184 20.79 3.69 -13.94
N LEU A 185 21.25 4.17 -12.78
CA LEU A 185 22.63 3.98 -12.31
C LEU A 185 23.02 2.50 -12.30
N ARG A 186 22.15 1.62 -11.78
CA ARG A 186 22.43 0.17 -11.77
C ARG A 186 22.51 -0.41 -13.18
N GLN A 187 21.62 -0.01 -14.07
CA GLN A 187 21.58 -0.53 -15.45
C GLN A 187 22.77 -0.05 -16.30
N LYS A 188 23.33 1.12 -16.00
CA LYS A 188 24.39 1.77 -16.78
C LYS A 188 25.73 1.69 -16.06
N GLN A 189 26.17 0.46 -15.78
CA GLN A 189 27.46 0.18 -15.14
C GLN A 189 28.57 1.08 -15.71
N GLY A 190 29.21 1.87 -14.86
CA GLY A 190 30.29 2.79 -15.22
C GLY A 190 29.90 4.26 -15.41
N LYS A 191 28.61 4.63 -15.43
CA LYS A 191 28.21 6.05 -15.40
C LYS A 191 28.10 6.59 -13.97
N GLY A 192 28.60 7.80 -13.77
CA GLY A 192 28.46 8.57 -12.54
C GLY A 192 27.05 9.14 -12.34
N TYR A 193 26.84 9.76 -11.17
CA TYR A 193 25.63 10.47 -10.81
C TYR A 193 25.34 11.65 -11.75
N ILE A 194 26.36 12.38 -12.17
CA ILE A 194 26.22 13.57 -13.02
C ILE A 194 25.80 13.17 -14.44
N GLU A 195 26.41 12.14 -15.02
CA GLU A 195 26.06 11.61 -16.35
C GLU A 195 24.64 11.01 -16.35
N THR A 196 24.30 10.30 -15.29
CA THR A 196 22.93 9.77 -15.12
C THR A 196 21.93 10.90 -14.95
N TRP A 197 22.30 11.98 -14.27
CA TRP A 197 21.42 13.14 -14.08
C TRP A 197 21.14 13.81 -15.43
N LYS A 198 22.16 13.98 -16.28
CA LYS A 198 21.99 14.46 -17.66
C LYS A 198 21.00 13.59 -18.43
N GLU A 199 21.18 12.27 -18.42
CA GLU A 199 20.27 11.33 -19.11
C GLU A 199 18.83 11.44 -18.59
N CYS A 200 18.65 11.72 -17.29
CA CYS A 200 17.33 11.93 -16.70
C CYS A 200 16.63 13.23 -17.11
N HIS A 201 17.35 14.16 -17.75
CA HIS A 201 16.87 15.49 -18.14
C HIS A 201 17.15 15.79 -19.63
N THR A 202 17.46 14.77 -20.43
CA THR A 202 17.50 14.85 -21.89
C THR A 202 16.32 14.12 -22.51
N LYS A 203 15.82 14.66 -23.63
CA LYS A 203 14.81 14.01 -24.46
C LYS A 203 15.47 12.85 -25.21
N LYS A 204 14.85 11.67 -25.20
CA LYS A 204 15.43 10.47 -25.83
C LYS A 204 15.56 10.60 -27.34
N ASP A 205 14.57 11.24 -27.97
CA ASP A 205 14.47 11.28 -29.43
C ASP A 205 15.48 12.26 -30.05
N THR A 206 15.66 13.43 -29.43
CA THR A 206 16.53 14.51 -29.92
C THR A 206 17.89 14.55 -29.23
N ASN A 207 18.07 13.81 -28.13
CA ASN A 207 19.24 13.87 -27.25
C ASN A 207 19.58 15.29 -26.73
N THR A 208 18.60 16.19 -26.69
CA THR A 208 18.75 17.56 -26.19
C THR A 208 18.17 17.68 -24.78
N PHE A 209 18.66 18.65 -24.00
CA PHE A 209 18.10 18.95 -22.68
C PHE A 209 16.62 19.34 -22.80
N ILE A 210 15.86 19.05 -21.74
CA ILE A 210 14.44 19.42 -21.70
C ILE A 210 14.20 20.92 -21.75
N ASN A 211 15.12 21.72 -21.20
CA ASN A 211 15.14 23.18 -21.21
C ASN A 211 16.53 23.72 -20.85
N GLU A 212 16.70 25.03 -20.97
CA GLU A 212 17.97 25.71 -20.69
C GLU A 212 18.36 25.64 -19.22
N ASP A 213 17.39 25.71 -18.29
CA ASP A 213 17.67 25.55 -16.85
C ASP A 213 18.36 24.21 -16.52
N ALA A 214 17.93 23.11 -17.14
CA ALA A 214 18.55 21.81 -16.95
C ALA A 214 19.97 21.75 -17.54
N LYS A 215 20.17 22.38 -18.70
CA LYS A 215 21.49 22.49 -19.33
C LYS A 215 22.46 23.31 -18.48
N ASN A 216 22.05 24.49 -18.02
CA ASN A 216 22.84 25.35 -17.14
C ASN A 216 23.25 24.63 -15.86
N LYS A 217 22.33 23.86 -15.26
CA LYS A 217 22.65 23.06 -14.06
C LYS A 217 23.66 21.95 -14.34
N TYR A 218 23.60 21.31 -15.50
CA TYR A 218 24.61 20.34 -15.89
C TYR A 218 25.99 20.98 -16.09
N GLU A 219 26.05 22.14 -16.74
CA GLU A 219 27.30 22.89 -16.94
C GLU A 219 27.92 23.34 -15.60
N GLU A 220 27.10 23.77 -14.64
CA GLU A 220 27.53 24.09 -13.27
C GLU A 220 28.12 22.87 -12.54
N MET A 221 27.55 21.67 -12.74
CA MET A 221 28.10 20.42 -12.20
C MET A 221 29.47 20.10 -12.79
N LEU A 222 29.65 20.28 -14.10
CA LEU A 222 30.93 20.05 -14.77
C LEU A 222 32.01 21.04 -14.31
N THR A 223 31.65 22.32 -14.20
CA THR A 223 32.56 23.35 -13.67
C THR A 223 33.01 23.00 -12.25
N THR A 224 32.06 22.66 -11.37
CA THR A 224 32.36 22.27 -9.99
C THR A 224 33.24 21.02 -9.93
N ARG A 225 32.99 20.02 -10.79
CA ARG A 225 33.81 18.81 -10.91
C ARG A 225 35.25 19.14 -11.30
N ASN A 226 35.43 19.99 -12.30
CA ASN A 226 36.74 20.34 -12.86
C ASN A 226 37.58 21.22 -11.91
N SER A 227 36.95 21.89 -10.96
CA SER A 227 37.63 22.69 -9.93
C SER A 227 38.01 21.90 -8.66
N ALA A 228 37.68 20.61 -8.57
CA ALA A 228 37.96 19.76 -7.41
C ALA A 228 39.11 18.76 -7.68
N PRO A 229 40.01 18.49 -6.69
CA PRO A 229 41.04 17.46 -6.83
C PRO A 229 40.45 16.04 -6.74
N GLU A 230 40.68 15.23 -7.79
CA GLU A 230 40.38 13.80 -8.02
C GLU A 230 39.00 13.19 -7.63
N SER A 231 38.53 12.25 -8.48
CA SER A 231 37.15 11.80 -8.60
C SER A 231 36.81 10.59 -7.70
N SER A 232 35.82 10.76 -6.81
CA SER A 232 35.17 9.65 -6.10
C SER A 232 33.65 9.76 -6.24
N GLN A 233 32.90 8.66 -6.12
CA GLN A 233 31.43 8.73 -6.15
C GLN A 233 30.85 9.61 -5.03
N VAL A 234 31.56 9.71 -3.91
CA VAL A 234 31.19 10.61 -2.79
C VAL A 234 31.33 12.07 -3.23
N SER A 235 32.30 12.42 -4.08
CA SER A 235 32.45 13.77 -4.60
C SER A 235 31.34 14.15 -5.59
N GLU A 236 30.83 13.22 -6.39
CA GLU A 236 29.70 13.53 -7.30
C GLU A 236 28.38 13.80 -6.59
N LEU A 237 28.09 13.05 -5.51
CA LEU A 237 26.92 13.31 -4.67
C LEU A 237 26.98 14.68 -4.01
N GLU A 238 28.19 15.12 -3.65
CA GLU A 238 28.46 16.43 -3.09
C GLU A 238 28.31 17.54 -4.15
N ILE A 239 28.81 17.33 -5.37
CA ILE A 239 28.60 18.24 -6.51
C ILE A 239 27.10 18.40 -6.81
N LEU A 240 26.33 17.30 -6.84
CA LEU A 240 24.88 17.38 -7.01
C LEU A 240 24.21 18.17 -5.88
N ARG A 241 24.67 17.98 -4.63
CA ARG A 241 24.15 18.68 -3.46
C ARG A 241 24.39 20.18 -3.55
N GLN A 242 25.60 20.59 -3.94
CA GLN A 242 25.98 22.00 -4.10
C GLN A 242 25.20 22.67 -5.23
N THR A 243 25.18 22.04 -6.41
CA THR A 243 24.59 22.64 -7.62
C THR A 243 23.06 22.62 -7.63
N LEU A 244 22.42 21.53 -7.20
CA LEU A 244 20.96 21.41 -7.18
C LEU A 244 20.34 21.99 -5.92
N GLY A 245 21.15 22.17 -4.88
CA GLY A 245 20.77 22.62 -3.54
C GLY A 245 20.25 21.51 -2.64
N GLU A 246 20.03 21.85 -1.37
CA GLU A 246 19.56 20.91 -0.36
C GLU A 246 18.05 20.96 -0.10
N ARG A 247 17.51 19.84 0.36
CA ARG A 247 16.16 19.78 0.91
C ARG A 247 16.07 18.77 2.05
N ARG A 248 15.36 19.13 3.13
CA ARG A 248 15.11 18.21 4.25
C ARG A 248 14.44 16.92 3.74
N GLY A 249 15.09 15.78 3.97
CA GLY A 249 14.58 14.46 3.60
C GLY A 249 14.60 14.14 2.10
N HIS A 250 15.30 14.92 1.27
CA HIS A 250 15.42 14.66 -0.17
C HIS A 250 16.76 15.16 -0.72
N GLN A 251 17.53 14.26 -1.32
CA GLN A 251 18.74 14.61 -2.06
C GLN A 251 18.34 14.86 -3.52
N ARG A 252 18.43 16.11 -3.95
CA ARG A 252 18.06 16.50 -5.32
C ARG A 252 18.98 15.78 -6.31
N GLY A 253 18.40 15.36 -7.44
CA GLY A 253 19.10 14.56 -8.44
C GLY A 253 19.29 13.08 -8.10
N VAL A 254 18.96 12.64 -6.88
CA VAL A 254 19.16 11.25 -6.43
C VAL A 254 17.85 10.62 -5.97
N GLY A 255 17.20 11.19 -4.96
CA GLY A 255 16.00 10.60 -4.37
C GLY A 255 15.66 11.05 -2.96
N ARG A 256 14.62 10.44 -2.38
CA ARG A 256 14.23 10.70 -0.99
C ARG A 256 15.28 10.10 -0.04
N LYS A 257 15.65 10.86 1.00
CA LYS A 257 16.39 10.31 2.13
C LYS A 257 15.38 9.60 3.04
N LEU A 258 15.71 8.39 3.52
CA LEU A 258 14.91 7.79 4.58
C LEU A 258 14.96 8.70 5.80
N LYS A 259 13.79 9.15 6.27
CA LYS A 259 13.73 9.90 7.54
C LYS A 259 14.19 8.96 8.65
N GLY A 260 15.05 9.47 9.53
CA GLY A 260 15.29 8.87 10.84
C GLY A 260 14.04 8.99 11.70
N GLN A 261 12.98 8.23 11.41
CA GLN A 261 12.02 7.92 12.46
C GLN A 261 12.76 7.14 13.54
N SER A 262 12.37 7.33 14.81
CA SER A 262 13.05 6.71 15.96
C SER A 262 13.33 5.24 15.64
N SER A 263 14.58 4.83 15.83
CA SER A 263 14.99 3.43 15.63
C SER A 263 14.03 2.48 16.36
N ARG A 264 13.56 2.91 17.54
CA ARG A 264 12.60 2.20 18.38
C ARG A 264 11.30 1.80 17.66
N ARG A 265 10.61 2.71 16.95
CA ARG A 265 9.35 2.36 16.25
C ARG A 265 9.60 1.36 15.13
N ARG A 266 10.68 1.56 14.36
CA ARG A 266 11.05 0.63 13.27
C ARG A 266 11.42 -0.75 13.80
N SER A 267 12.17 -0.82 14.89
CA SER A 267 12.52 -2.08 15.54
C SER A 267 11.29 -2.77 16.14
N GLN A 268 10.34 -2.02 16.72
CA GLN A 268 9.08 -2.57 17.21
C GLN A 268 8.25 -3.19 16.07
N LEU A 269 8.13 -2.49 14.95
CA LEU A 269 7.47 -3.01 13.75
C LEU A 269 8.15 -4.27 13.23
N ALA A 270 9.48 -4.26 13.11
CA ALA A 270 10.27 -5.42 12.72
C ALA A 270 10.01 -6.64 13.63
N MET A 271 9.96 -6.43 14.95
CA MET A 271 9.65 -7.50 15.91
C MET A 271 8.22 -8.03 15.76
N LEU A 272 7.23 -7.15 15.56
CA LEU A 272 5.84 -7.55 15.35
C LEU A 272 5.68 -8.39 14.08
N ILE A 273 6.34 -7.96 12.99
CA ILE A 273 6.36 -8.68 11.72
C ILE A 273 6.98 -10.07 11.91
N ASN A 274 8.15 -10.16 12.55
CA ASN A 274 8.79 -11.45 12.86
C ASN A 274 7.87 -12.39 13.67
N ARG A 275 7.18 -11.87 14.68
CA ARG A 275 6.23 -12.65 15.48
C ARG A 275 5.05 -13.15 14.64
N SER A 276 4.58 -12.36 13.68
CA SER A 276 3.50 -12.76 12.78
C SER A 276 3.91 -13.86 11.81
N TYR A 277 5.13 -13.81 11.25
CA TYR A 277 5.65 -14.87 10.37
C TYR A 277 5.95 -16.16 11.12
N GLY A 278 6.52 -16.07 12.33
CA GLY A 278 6.78 -17.25 13.17
C GLY A 278 5.51 -18.05 13.46
N LYS A 279 4.36 -17.37 13.63
CA LYS A 279 3.05 -18.02 13.81
C LYS A 279 2.50 -18.65 12.52
N GLN A 280 2.78 -18.08 11.35
CA GLN A 280 2.35 -18.62 10.05
C GLN A 280 3.16 -19.85 9.62
N LEU A 281 4.43 -19.96 10.05
CA LEU A 281 5.26 -21.15 9.78
C LEU A 281 4.95 -22.33 10.72
N LEU A 282 4.30 -22.07 11.87
CA LEU A 282 3.94 -23.09 12.87
C LEU A 282 2.55 -23.70 12.68
N THR A 283 1.78 -23.29 11.67
CA THR A 283 0.55 -24.00 11.27
C THR A 283 0.95 -25.17 10.36
N PRO A 284 0.81 -26.44 10.78
CA PRO A 284 1.18 -27.56 9.94
C PRO A 284 0.23 -27.61 8.74
N THR A 285 0.77 -27.48 7.53
CA THR A 285 0.09 -27.88 6.31
C THR A 285 -0.06 -29.39 6.36
N GLN A 286 -1.21 -29.88 6.81
CA GLN A 286 -1.45 -31.32 6.89
C GLN A 286 -1.39 -31.93 5.48
N PRO A 287 -0.49 -32.89 5.20
CA PRO A 287 -0.53 -33.64 3.97
C PRO A 287 -1.75 -34.57 3.99
N ILE A 288 -2.51 -34.57 2.90
CA ILE A 288 -3.56 -35.56 2.66
C ILE A 288 -2.89 -36.93 2.54
N ARG A 289 -3.17 -37.84 3.48
CA ARG A 289 -2.92 -39.29 3.32
C ARG A 289 -4.16 -40.11 3.64
N PRO A 290 -4.30 -41.28 2.99
CA PRO A 290 -5.56 -41.99 2.84
C PRO A 290 -5.94 -42.75 4.11
N LYS A 291 -7.26 -42.94 4.29
CA LYS A 291 -7.85 -43.73 5.38
C LYS A 291 -7.35 -45.18 5.35
N PRO A 292 -7.14 -45.78 6.53
CA PRO A 292 -7.77 -47.07 6.76
C PRO A 292 -8.54 -47.14 8.09
N SER A 293 -9.26 -48.24 8.20
CA SER A 293 -10.44 -48.55 8.99
C SER A 293 -10.22 -48.99 10.45
N ARG A 294 -11.16 -48.57 11.31
CA ARG A 294 -11.85 -49.32 12.39
C ARG A 294 -11.02 -50.22 13.33
N SER A 295 -10.80 -49.78 14.57
CA SER A 295 -11.45 -50.29 15.81
C SER A 295 -10.70 -49.82 17.06
N GLN A 296 -11.44 -49.34 18.07
CA GLN A 296 -10.93 -49.07 19.42
C GLN A 296 -11.71 -49.92 20.43
N LYS A 297 -10.98 -50.66 21.28
CA LYS A 297 -11.23 -50.93 22.71
C LYS A 297 -9.85 -51.30 23.28
N GLY A 298 -9.35 -50.82 24.40
CA GLY A 298 -9.82 -49.95 25.47
C GLY A 298 -8.69 -49.84 26.52
N PHE A 299 -9.01 -49.22 27.66
CA PHE A 299 -8.24 -49.09 28.92
C PHE A 299 -7.44 -47.79 29.17
N ASN A 300 -8.07 -46.95 30.01
CA ASN A 300 -7.52 -45.96 30.98
C ASN A 300 -7.02 -46.71 32.26
N PRO A 301 -6.48 -46.09 33.36
CA PRO A 301 -6.57 -44.68 33.82
C PRO A 301 -5.35 -44.11 34.62
N MET A 302 -5.56 -42.92 35.22
CA MET A 302 -4.94 -42.30 36.43
C MET A 302 -3.87 -41.20 36.16
N GLY A 303 -4.02 -39.96 36.65
CA GLY A 303 -5.01 -39.42 37.59
C GLY A 303 -5.03 -37.88 37.73
N PHE A 304 -6.10 -37.43 38.40
CA PHE A 304 -6.35 -36.27 39.29
C PHE A 304 -5.28 -35.14 39.43
N HIS A 305 -5.61 -33.84 39.50
CA HIS A 305 -6.53 -33.14 40.44
C HIS A 305 -6.91 -31.72 39.93
N GLN A 306 -8.15 -31.27 40.25
CA GLN A 306 -8.72 -29.91 40.53
C GLN A 306 -8.08 -28.65 39.90
N SER A 307 -8.78 -27.57 39.52
CA SER A 307 -10.17 -27.07 39.52
C SER A 307 -10.14 -25.77 38.69
N HIS A 308 -11.22 -25.35 38.02
CA HIS A 308 -11.64 -23.93 37.90
C HIS A 308 -12.91 -23.80 37.02
N GLN A 309 -13.91 -23.23 37.68
CA GLN A 309 -15.12 -22.52 37.28
C GLN A 309 -15.43 -22.34 35.78
N ILE A 310 -16.68 -22.65 35.44
CA ILE A 310 -17.37 -22.47 34.16
C ILE A 310 -17.68 -20.97 33.96
N PRO A 311 -17.42 -20.36 32.79
CA PRO A 311 -18.03 -19.10 32.42
C PRO A 311 -19.34 -19.32 31.65
N THR A 312 -20.37 -18.72 32.21
CA THR A 312 -21.72 -18.40 31.75
C THR A 312 -21.84 -18.13 30.25
N SER A 313 -22.89 -18.68 29.63
CA SER A 313 -23.14 -18.64 28.20
C SER A 313 -23.48 -17.24 27.65
N PHE A 314 -23.02 -17.00 26.42
CA PHE A 314 -23.20 -15.79 25.59
C PHE A 314 -24.67 -15.34 25.39
N GLN A 315 -25.65 -16.19 25.71
CA GLN A 315 -27.07 -15.90 25.53
C GLN A 315 -27.66 -14.91 26.56
N GLN A 316 -27.03 -14.70 27.72
CA GLN A 316 -27.51 -13.74 28.72
C GLN A 316 -27.16 -12.27 28.42
N LEU A 317 -26.18 -12.01 27.54
CA LEU A 317 -25.77 -10.64 27.16
C LEU A 317 -26.69 -9.98 26.13
N LEU A 318 -27.62 -10.72 25.53
CA LEU A 318 -28.53 -10.22 24.49
C LEU A 318 -29.85 -9.63 25.03
N GLN A 319 -30.11 -9.71 26.34
CA GLN A 319 -31.44 -9.40 26.92
C GLN A 319 -31.52 -8.15 27.82
N GLN A 320 -30.57 -7.22 27.75
CA GLN A 320 -30.68 -5.97 28.53
C GLN A 320 -31.29 -4.83 27.67
N PRO A 321 -32.42 -4.24 28.07
CA PRO A 321 -33.06 -3.14 27.32
C PRO A 321 -32.28 -1.83 27.45
N ARG A 322 -32.21 -1.07 26.34
CA ARG A 322 -31.56 0.25 26.25
C ARG A 322 -32.48 1.37 26.73
N VAL A 323 -31.90 2.33 27.46
CA VAL A 323 -32.41 3.71 27.58
C VAL A 323 -31.31 4.67 27.08
N PRO A 324 -31.60 5.75 26.32
CA PRO A 324 -30.57 6.45 25.53
C PRO A 324 -30.02 7.78 26.08
N SER A 325 -28.80 8.09 25.60
CA SER A 325 -28.12 9.39 25.34
C SER A 325 -27.28 10.10 26.45
N PRO A 326 -26.33 11.00 26.09
CA PRO A 326 -25.59 11.20 24.82
C PRO A 326 -24.05 11.41 24.99
N GLY A 327 -23.27 11.22 23.92
CA GLY A 327 -21.91 11.74 23.82
C GLY A 327 -21.00 10.92 22.90
N MET A 328 -20.41 11.58 21.89
CA MET A 328 -19.42 11.03 20.95
C MET A 328 -18.18 10.47 21.67
N LEU A 329 -18.31 9.28 22.24
CA LEU A 329 -17.25 8.47 22.84
C LEU A 329 -17.63 6.97 22.83
N SER A 330 -18.80 6.62 22.25
CA SER A 330 -19.32 5.25 22.22
C SER A 330 -18.92 4.46 20.97
N PHE A 331 -18.65 5.12 19.83
CA PHE A 331 -18.37 4.42 18.57
C PHE A 331 -16.96 3.80 18.53
N GLU A 332 -15.93 4.55 18.93
CA GLU A 332 -14.56 4.01 19.01
C GLU A 332 -14.42 2.94 20.10
N LYS A 333 -15.11 3.11 21.24
CA LYS A 333 -15.14 2.09 22.29
C LYS A 333 -15.86 0.83 21.82
N PHE A 334 -16.97 0.96 21.11
CA PHE A 334 -17.70 -0.19 20.56
C PHE A 334 -16.89 -0.95 19.51
N HIS A 335 -16.21 -0.24 18.59
CA HIS A 335 -15.34 -0.89 17.60
C HIS A 335 -14.08 -1.48 18.22
N SER A 336 -13.46 -0.81 19.18
CA SER A 336 -12.32 -1.34 19.93
C SER A 336 -12.73 -2.59 20.71
N GLN A 337 -13.90 -2.59 21.36
CA GLN A 337 -14.39 -3.72 22.14
C GLN A 337 -14.84 -4.90 21.26
N MET A 338 -15.47 -4.63 20.11
CA MET A 338 -15.74 -5.64 19.08
C MET A 338 -14.45 -6.24 18.51
N TYR A 339 -13.43 -5.41 18.30
CA TYR A 339 -12.13 -5.86 17.80
C TYR A 339 -11.38 -6.69 18.86
N GLN A 340 -11.37 -6.27 20.11
CA GLN A 340 -10.79 -7.06 21.21
C GLN A 340 -11.53 -8.39 21.39
N SER A 341 -12.86 -8.39 21.31
CA SER A 341 -13.67 -9.61 21.38
C SER A 341 -13.42 -10.54 20.19
N TYR A 342 -13.26 -9.98 18.98
CA TYR A 342 -12.91 -10.74 17.78
C TYR A 342 -11.52 -11.37 17.88
N LEU A 343 -10.51 -10.60 18.33
CA LEU A 343 -9.17 -11.14 18.54
C LEU A 343 -9.18 -12.21 19.64
N GLN A 344 -9.92 -11.98 20.73
CA GLN A 344 -10.03 -12.96 21.81
C GLN A 344 -10.71 -14.26 21.33
N PHE A 345 -11.77 -14.16 20.53
CA PHE A 345 -12.46 -15.31 19.92
C PHE A 345 -11.58 -16.09 18.92
N VAL A 346 -10.79 -15.38 18.11
CA VAL A 346 -9.89 -16.00 17.11
C VAL A 346 -8.66 -16.64 17.76
N PHE A 347 -8.20 -16.13 18.91
CA PHE A 347 -6.96 -16.60 19.54
C PHE A 347 -7.16 -17.59 20.71
N GLN A 348 -8.38 -17.85 21.18
CA GLN A 348 -8.63 -18.71 22.35
C GLN A 348 -9.14 -20.14 22.07
N SER A 349 -9.28 -20.61 20.83
CA SER A 349 -9.67 -22.03 20.61
C SER A 349 -9.15 -22.67 19.32
N PRO A 350 -8.56 -23.89 19.37
CA PRO A 350 -7.93 -24.51 18.19
C PRO A 350 -8.89 -25.04 17.12
N ASN A 351 -10.21 -25.07 17.34
CA ASN A 351 -11.15 -25.83 16.49
C ASN A 351 -12.21 -25.01 15.71
N ASN A 352 -12.10 -23.67 15.65
CA ASN A 352 -13.15 -22.85 15.01
C ASN A 352 -13.08 -22.73 13.47
N SER A 353 -12.08 -23.33 12.81
CA SER A 353 -12.03 -23.38 11.34
C SER A 353 -13.19 -24.19 10.73
N GLN A 354 -13.68 -25.22 11.44
CA GLN A 354 -14.81 -26.05 11.01
C GLN A 354 -16.16 -25.33 11.16
N VAL A 355 -16.33 -24.46 12.17
CA VAL A 355 -17.59 -23.74 12.43
C VAL A 355 -17.80 -22.63 11.39
N LEU A 356 -16.75 -21.89 11.05
CA LEU A 356 -16.80 -20.88 9.98
C LEU A 356 -17.05 -21.51 8.60
N LEU A 357 -16.50 -22.71 8.33
CA LEU A 357 -16.75 -23.42 7.07
C LEU A 357 -18.18 -23.97 6.99
N LYS A 358 -18.79 -24.35 8.11
CA LYS A 358 -20.18 -24.82 8.18
C LYS A 358 -21.20 -23.67 8.05
N MET A 359 -20.85 -22.47 8.51
CA MET A 359 -21.66 -21.26 8.30
C MET A 359 -21.57 -20.69 6.88
N MET A 360 -20.49 -20.97 6.14
CA MET A 360 -20.30 -20.49 4.76
C MET A 360 -20.77 -21.49 3.68
N THR A 361 -21.15 -22.72 4.03
CA THR A 361 -21.54 -23.77 3.07
C THR A 361 -23.02 -24.14 3.07
N GLN A 362 -23.85 -23.50 3.90
CA GLN A 362 -25.31 -23.63 3.79
C GLN A 362 -25.87 -22.57 2.84
N SER A 363 -26.03 -22.94 1.57
CA SER A 363 -26.96 -22.25 0.67
C SER A 363 -28.41 -22.55 1.08
N PRO A 364 -29.34 -21.61 0.92
CA PRO A 364 -30.73 -21.78 1.35
C PRO A 364 -31.41 -22.84 0.50
N GLN A 365 -32.02 -23.85 1.14
CA GLN A 365 -33.04 -24.66 0.50
C GLN A 365 -34.26 -23.77 0.25
N THR A 366 -34.61 -23.65 -1.03
CA THR A 366 -35.96 -23.33 -1.48
C THR A 366 -36.86 -24.51 -1.14
N ASP A 367 -37.92 -24.27 -0.37
CA ASP A 367 -39.15 -25.05 -0.45
C ASP A 367 -40.30 -24.03 -0.48
N GLU A 368 -40.94 -23.95 -1.64
CA GLU A 368 -42.29 -23.44 -1.83
C GLU A 368 -43.31 -24.45 -1.26
N ASP A 369 -44.47 -23.91 -0.92
CA ASP A 369 -45.77 -24.56 -0.71
C ASP A 369 -45.96 -25.44 0.54
N ASP A 370 -46.82 -24.98 1.47
CA ASP A 370 -48.25 -25.24 1.28
C ASP A 370 -49.14 -24.38 2.19
N ALA A 371 -50.34 -24.13 1.69
CA ALA A 371 -51.39 -23.30 2.26
C ALA A 371 -51.99 -23.86 3.56
N THR A 372 -52.67 -23.00 4.33
CA THR A 372 -54.15 -22.92 4.45
C THR A 372 -54.59 -22.48 5.86
N THR A 373 -55.59 -21.56 5.91
CA THR A 373 -56.65 -21.44 6.95
C THR A 373 -56.21 -20.81 8.30
N ASN A 374 -56.86 -19.82 8.94
CA ASN A 374 -58.00 -18.93 8.71
C ASN A 374 -58.14 -18.01 9.97
N PHE A 375 -59.00 -16.99 9.84
CA PHE A 375 -59.80 -16.31 10.88
C PHE A 375 -59.02 -15.42 11.88
N PHE A 376 -59.28 -14.12 12.06
CA PHE A 376 -60.35 -13.19 11.68
C PHE A 376 -59.75 -11.79 11.50
#